data_AF-A0A921DWU8-F1
#
_entry.id   AF-A0A921DWU8-F1
#
_cell.length_a   1.000
_cell.length_b   1.000
_cell.length_c   1.000
_cell.angle_alpha   90.00
_cell.angle_beta   90.00
_cell.angle_gamma   90.00
#
_symmetry.space_group_name_H-M   'P 1'
#
loop_
_entity.id
_entity.type
_entity.pdbx_description
1 polymer ?
#
loop_
_entity_poly.entity_id
_entity_poly.type
_entity_poly.pdbx_seq_one_letter_code
_entity_poly.pdbx_strand_id
1 'polypeptide(L)'
;MNQKNIKLSQNFITSKYYIEEIMNNIELNTQDHVFEIGAGKGHFTSALVDRCNHVTAIEIDSKLCDITHKKLENNTNFKLVNHDILQFDFPRKRSYKIFGNIPYNLSTSIVKKIVFESDVTTSYLIVEHGFAKRLLNTNKLLSLLLMAEVEISILAKVPRNYFHPKPNVDSALIVLQRKNEVMSSQDKTRFKTFVTKWVNKEYTRLFTKNQFNKALKHARITDLKHIDFEQLLSVYSSYKLFNGLKR
;
A
#
# COMPACT_ATOMS: atom_id res chain seq x y z
N MET A 1 27.14 -4.63 -10.48
CA MET A 1 26.53 -5.97 -10.36
C MET A 1 26.51 -6.38 -8.90
N ASN A 2 25.38 -6.18 -8.21
CA ASN A 2 25.11 -6.78 -6.91
C ASN A 2 23.78 -7.54 -7.05
N GLN A 3 23.84 -8.73 -7.66
CA GLN A 3 22.71 -9.66 -7.62
C GLN A 3 22.61 -10.16 -6.17
N LYS A 4 21.92 -9.39 -5.32
CA LYS A 4 21.30 -9.97 -4.11
C LYS A 4 20.56 -11.22 -4.59
N ASN A 5 20.79 -12.36 -3.95
CA ASN A 5 20.16 -13.64 -4.29
C ASN A 5 18.63 -13.56 -4.14
N ILE A 6 17.94 -12.98 -5.13
CA ILE A 6 16.48 -12.81 -5.21
C ILE A 6 15.80 -14.19 -5.20
N LYS A 7 16.48 -15.24 -5.69
CA LYS A 7 15.97 -16.60 -5.78
C LYS A 7 15.57 -17.26 -4.45
N LEU A 8 16.15 -16.84 -3.32
CA LEU A 8 15.89 -17.47 -2.01
C LEU A 8 14.79 -16.78 -1.19
N SER A 9 14.29 -15.62 -1.62
CA SER A 9 13.36 -14.79 -0.83
C SER A 9 11.97 -14.64 -1.44
N GLN A 10 11.59 -15.50 -2.40
CA GLN A 10 10.28 -15.43 -3.04
C GLN A 10 9.39 -16.60 -2.60
N ASN A 11 8.24 -16.25 -2.02
CA ASN A 11 7.24 -17.18 -1.52
C ASN A 11 6.01 -17.13 -2.46
N PHE A 12 5.65 -18.27 -3.05
CA PHE A 12 4.55 -18.35 -4.03
C PHE A 12 3.31 -18.99 -3.44
N ILE A 13 2.12 -18.47 -3.77
CA ILE A 13 0.86 -19.17 -3.55
C ILE A 13 0.48 -19.85 -4.86
N THR A 14 0.44 -21.19 -4.87
CA THR A 14 0.22 -21.97 -6.09
C THR A 14 -1.08 -22.77 -6.10
N SER A 15 -1.67 -23.02 -4.93
CA SER A 15 -2.96 -23.72 -4.82
C SER A 15 -4.08 -22.86 -5.41
N LYS A 16 -4.78 -23.37 -6.42
CA LYS A 16 -5.93 -22.69 -7.03
C LYS A 16 -7.01 -22.37 -5.98
N TYR A 17 -7.25 -23.27 -5.04
CA TYR A 17 -8.20 -23.06 -3.95
C TYR A 17 -7.86 -21.81 -3.12
N TYR A 18 -6.60 -21.68 -2.67
CA TYR A 18 -6.18 -20.52 -1.87
C TYR A 18 -6.14 -19.22 -2.69
N ILE A 19 -5.83 -19.30 -3.98
CA ILE A 19 -5.88 -18.15 -4.88
C ILE A 19 -7.33 -17.64 -4.98
N GLU A 20 -8.29 -18.52 -5.28
CA GLU A 20 -9.70 -18.12 -5.35
C GLU A 20 -10.22 -17.58 -4.02
N GLU A 21 -9.85 -18.19 -2.89
CA GLU A 21 -10.20 -17.71 -1.55
C GLU A 21 -9.72 -16.27 -1.32
N ILE A 22 -8.47 -15.95 -1.67
CA ILE A 22 -7.92 -14.60 -1.58
C ILE A 22 -8.65 -13.66 -2.55
N MET A 23 -8.80 -14.09 -3.80
CA MET A 23 -9.39 -13.28 -4.86
C MET A 23 -10.87 -12.95 -4.59
N ASN A 24 -11.60 -13.78 -3.84
CA ASN A 24 -12.97 -13.49 -3.42
C ASN A 24 -13.10 -12.32 -2.43
N ASN A 25 -12.00 -11.88 -1.82
CA ASN A 25 -11.96 -10.69 -0.98
C ASN A 25 -11.61 -9.42 -1.78
N ILE A 26 -11.38 -9.53 -3.09
CA ILE A 26 -10.86 -8.45 -3.93
C ILE A 26 -11.97 -8.00 -4.90
N GLU A 27 -12.33 -6.73 -4.84
CA GLU A 27 -13.34 -6.14 -5.72
C GLU A 27 -12.69 -5.67 -7.03
N LEU A 28 -12.69 -6.58 -8.01
CA LEU A 28 -12.30 -6.34 -9.39
C LEU A 28 -13.46 -6.67 -10.33
N ASN A 29 -13.54 -5.97 -11.45
CA ASN A 29 -14.56 -6.20 -12.48
C ASN A 29 -13.96 -6.15 -13.89
N THR A 30 -14.78 -6.51 -14.87
CA THR A 30 -14.42 -6.62 -16.29
C THR A 30 -14.11 -5.30 -16.99
N GLN A 31 -14.19 -4.16 -16.30
CA GLN A 31 -13.78 -2.84 -16.78
C GLN A 31 -12.42 -2.40 -16.21
N ASP A 32 -11.92 -3.09 -15.18
CA ASP A 32 -10.69 -2.70 -14.51
C ASP A 32 -9.45 -3.03 -15.36
N HIS A 33 -8.55 -2.05 -15.49
CA HIS A 33 -7.15 -2.29 -15.86
C HIS A 33 -6.36 -2.49 -14.58
N VAL A 34 -5.72 -3.65 -14.44
CA VAL A 34 -4.92 -4.01 -13.26
C VAL A 34 -3.44 -4.10 -13.59
N PHE A 35 -2.62 -3.47 -12.76
CA PHE A 35 -1.17 -3.73 -12.73
C PHE A 35 -0.87 -4.77 -11.64
N GLU A 36 -0.23 -5.88 -12.01
CA GLU A 36 0.26 -6.87 -11.05
C GLU A 36 1.73 -6.63 -10.73
N ILE A 37 2.06 -6.51 -9.44
CA ILE A 37 3.43 -6.37 -8.95
C ILE A 37 3.95 -7.76 -8.55
N GLY A 38 4.91 -8.27 -9.33
CA GLY A 38 5.52 -9.57 -9.13
C GLY A 38 4.63 -10.70 -9.64
N ALA A 39 4.63 -10.94 -10.95
CA ALA A 39 3.85 -12.00 -11.58
C ALA A 39 4.21 -13.40 -11.04
N GLY A 40 5.48 -13.57 -10.63
CA GLY A 40 5.98 -14.84 -10.15
C GLY A 40 5.79 -15.95 -11.18
N LYS A 41 5.05 -17.00 -10.80
CA LYS A 41 4.73 -18.13 -11.70
C LYS A 41 3.40 -17.97 -12.45
N GLY A 42 2.86 -16.75 -12.55
CA GLY A 42 1.62 -16.45 -13.27
C GLY A 42 0.34 -16.99 -12.63
N HIS A 43 0.34 -17.28 -11.33
CA HIS A 43 -0.82 -17.89 -10.66
C HIS A 43 -1.94 -16.88 -10.39
N PHE A 44 -1.60 -15.75 -9.79
CA PHE A 44 -2.55 -14.64 -9.64
C PHE A 44 -2.80 -13.94 -10.97
N THR A 45 -1.78 -13.80 -11.83
CA THR A 45 -1.95 -13.28 -13.20
C THR A 45 -3.09 -13.98 -13.95
N SER A 46 -3.14 -15.32 -13.91
CA SER A 46 -4.22 -16.09 -14.54
C SER A 46 -5.59 -15.72 -13.96
N ALA A 47 -5.72 -15.67 -12.64
CA ALA A 47 -6.99 -15.32 -11.99
C ALA A 47 -7.41 -13.86 -12.23
N LEU A 48 -6.45 -12.94 -12.37
CA LEU A 48 -6.70 -11.54 -12.69
C LEU A 48 -7.19 -11.38 -14.13
N VAL A 49 -6.56 -12.10 -15.06
CA VAL A 49 -6.92 -12.08 -16.48
C VAL A 49 -8.34 -12.56 -16.72
N ASP A 50 -8.82 -13.52 -15.93
CA ASP A 50 -10.20 -14.01 -15.99
C ASP A 50 -11.24 -13.02 -15.42
N ARG A 51 -10.81 -12.06 -14.59
CA ARG A 51 -11.70 -11.15 -13.84
C ARG A 51 -11.68 -9.71 -14.34
N CYS A 52 -10.65 -9.30 -15.08
CA CYS A 52 -10.37 -7.91 -15.42
C CYS A 52 -10.37 -7.65 -16.92
N ASN A 53 -10.55 -6.38 -17.31
CA ASN A 53 -10.46 -5.97 -18.71
C ASN A 53 -9.07 -6.22 -19.30
N HIS A 54 -8.03 -5.82 -18.56
CA HIS A 54 -6.65 -5.95 -18.99
C HIS A 54 -5.72 -6.07 -17.78
N VAL A 55 -4.68 -6.90 -17.91
CA VAL A 55 -3.66 -7.08 -16.86
C VAL A 55 -2.28 -6.76 -17.41
N THR A 56 -1.59 -5.82 -16.78
CA THR A 56 -0.16 -5.58 -17.00
C THR A 56 0.64 -6.14 -15.82
N ALA A 57 1.30 -7.27 -15.99
CA ALA A 57 2.16 -7.83 -14.95
C ALA A 57 3.59 -7.33 -15.07
N ILE A 58 4.19 -6.96 -13.93
CA ILE A 58 5.56 -6.45 -13.81
C ILE A 58 6.36 -7.45 -13.00
N GLU A 59 7.40 -8.04 -13.60
CA GLU A 59 8.26 -9.03 -12.96
C GLU A 59 9.72 -8.71 -13.25
N ILE A 60 10.59 -8.82 -12.25
CA ILE A 60 12.01 -8.50 -12.39
C ILE A 60 12.84 -9.72 -12.84
N ASP A 61 12.44 -10.93 -12.45
CA ASP A 61 13.14 -12.16 -12.84
C ASP A 61 12.68 -12.63 -14.23
N SER A 62 13.58 -12.57 -15.20
CA SER A 62 13.31 -12.96 -16.59
C SER A 62 12.86 -14.42 -16.74
N LYS A 63 13.30 -15.33 -15.86
CA LYS A 63 12.86 -16.74 -15.91
C LYS A 63 11.40 -16.89 -15.47
N LEU A 64 10.99 -16.10 -14.49
CA LEU A 64 9.60 -16.04 -14.05
C LEU A 64 8.72 -15.35 -15.11
N CYS A 65 9.28 -14.38 -15.84
CA CYS A 65 8.63 -13.82 -17.01
C CYS A 65 8.35 -14.91 -18.06
N ASP A 66 9.33 -15.73 -18.43
CA ASP A 66 9.15 -16.82 -19.41
C ASP A 66 8.07 -17.82 -18.97
N ILE A 67 8.05 -18.18 -17.68
CA ILE A 67 7.04 -19.09 -17.11
C ILE A 67 5.65 -18.46 -17.19
N THR A 68 5.52 -17.20 -16.80
CA THR A 68 4.25 -16.47 -16.85
C THR A 68 3.76 -16.31 -18.28
N HIS A 69 4.63 -15.94 -19.22
CA HIS A 69 4.28 -15.81 -20.62
C HIS A 69 3.76 -17.12 -21.21
N LYS A 70 4.45 -18.25 -20.99
CA LYS A 70 3.99 -19.57 -21.44
C LYS A 70 2.66 -19.95 -20.84
N LYS A 71 2.45 -19.64 -19.56
CA LYS A 71 1.19 -19.96 -18.86
C LYS A 71 -0.01 -19.18 -19.40
N LEU A 72 0.21 -17.94 -19.86
CA LEU A 72 -0.84 -17.03 -20.35
C LEU A 72 -0.78 -16.80 -21.87
N GLU A 73 -0.13 -17.69 -22.62
CA GLU A 73 0.12 -17.48 -24.06
C GLU A 73 -1.16 -17.34 -24.90
N ASN A 74 -2.26 -17.92 -24.43
CA ASN A 74 -3.56 -17.88 -25.11
C ASN A 74 -4.45 -16.71 -24.65
N ASN A 75 -4.00 -15.89 -23.71
CA ASN A 75 -4.76 -14.76 -23.17
C ASN A 75 -4.39 -13.46 -23.90
N THR A 76 -5.36 -12.84 -24.58
CA THR A 76 -5.14 -11.62 -25.37
C THR A 76 -5.21 -10.33 -24.55
N ASN A 77 -5.83 -10.36 -23.37
CA ASN A 77 -6.00 -9.23 -22.47
C ASN A 77 -4.88 -9.10 -21.42
N PHE A 78 -3.67 -9.55 -21.76
CA PHE A 78 -2.53 -9.61 -20.87
C PHE A 78 -1.27 -9.00 -21.51
N LYS A 79 -0.49 -8.29 -20.70
CA LYS A 79 0.86 -7.81 -21.06
C LYS A 79 1.83 -8.10 -19.93
N LEU A 80 2.97 -8.68 -20.27
CA LEU A 80 4.09 -8.88 -19.35
C LEU A 80 5.19 -7.87 -19.60
N VAL A 81 5.70 -7.27 -18.52
CA VAL A 81 6.80 -6.32 -18.56
C VAL A 81 7.92 -6.80 -17.64
N ASN A 82 9.08 -7.12 -18.21
CA ASN A 82 10.26 -7.46 -17.41
C ASN A 82 10.94 -6.18 -16.89
N HIS A 83 10.59 -5.72 -15.69
CA HIS A 83 11.06 -4.45 -15.14
C HIS A 83 11.13 -4.49 -13.61
N ASP A 84 12.00 -3.67 -13.04
CA ASP A 84 11.99 -3.36 -11.61
C ASP A 84 10.80 -2.46 -11.27
N ILE A 85 9.91 -2.91 -10.38
CA ILE A 85 8.74 -2.14 -9.94
C ILE A 85 9.12 -0.78 -9.32
N LEU A 86 10.26 -0.70 -8.63
CA LEU A 86 10.70 0.55 -8.00
C LEU A 86 11.12 1.61 -9.03
N GLN A 87 11.43 1.18 -10.26
CA GLN A 87 11.80 2.05 -11.37
C GLN A 87 10.69 2.16 -12.43
N PHE A 88 9.58 1.44 -12.26
CA PHE A 88 8.49 1.43 -13.21
C PHE A 88 7.68 2.73 -13.13
N ASP A 89 7.41 3.33 -14.28
CA ASP A 89 6.56 4.51 -14.40
C ASP A 89 5.12 4.10 -14.71
N PHE A 90 4.25 4.30 -13.72
CA PHE A 90 2.83 4.05 -13.91
C PHE A 90 2.19 5.13 -14.81
N PRO A 91 1.16 4.77 -15.59
CA PRO A 91 0.39 5.76 -16.33
C PRO A 91 -0.17 6.85 -15.41
N ARG A 92 -0.17 8.09 -15.92
CA ARG A 92 -0.78 9.24 -15.26
C ARG A 92 -2.15 9.53 -15.86
N LYS A 93 -3.04 10.13 -15.07
CA LYS A 93 -4.39 10.57 -15.50
C LYS A 93 -5.23 9.44 -16.12
N ARG A 94 -5.04 8.22 -15.63
CA ARG A 94 -5.81 7.03 -16.02
C ARG A 94 -6.21 6.29 -14.76
N SER A 95 -7.44 5.77 -14.74
CA SER A 95 -7.90 4.91 -13.64
C SER A 95 -7.34 3.50 -13.86
N TYR A 96 -6.69 2.97 -12.83
CA TYR A 96 -6.24 1.58 -12.77
C TYR A 96 -6.15 1.15 -11.33
N LYS A 97 -6.20 -0.17 -11.14
CA LYS A 97 -5.99 -0.81 -9.85
C LYS A 97 -4.65 -1.53 -9.83
N ILE A 98 -4.15 -1.84 -8.65
CA ILE A 98 -2.93 -2.64 -8.45
C ILE A 98 -3.27 -3.89 -7.65
N PHE A 99 -2.69 -5.01 -8.04
CA PHE A 99 -2.60 -6.21 -7.21
C PHE A 99 -1.12 -6.56 -6.98
N GLY A 100 -0.76 -7.16 -5.85
CA GLY A 100 0.58 -7.72 -5.69
C GLY A 100 0.76 -8.62 -4.47
N ASN A 101 1.31 -9.81 -4.70
CA ASN A 101 1.91 -10.62 -3.65
C ASN A 101 3.38 -10.24 -3.48
N ILE A 102 3.64 -9.18 -2.71
CA ILE A 102 4.92 -8.48 -2.78
C ILE A 102 5.97 -9.03 -1.80
N PRO A 103 7.27 -8.97 -2.14
CA PRO A 103 8.34 -9.37 -1.23
C PRO A 103 8.37 -8.53 0.05
N TYR A 104 8.56 -9.19 1.19
CA TYR A 104 8.49 -8.57 2.52
C TYR A 104 9.56 -7.48 2.71
N ASN A 105 10.77 -7.73 2.24
CA ASN A 105 11.89 -6.79 2.29
C ASN A 105 11.67 -5.51 1.45
N LEU A 106 10.77 -5.56 0.45
CA LEU A 106 10.45 -4.44 -0.43
C LEU A 106 9.11 -3.78 -0.11
N SER A 107 8.32 -4.32 0.84
CA SER A 107 6.97 -3.85 1.11
C SER A 107 6.90 -2.35 1.41
N THR A 108 7.85 -1.81 2.18
CA THR A 108 7.90 -0.37 2.47
C THR A 108 8.15 0.47 1.22
N SER A 109 9.07 0.05 0.36
CA SER A 109 9.43 0.79 -0.86
C SER A 109 8.31 0.72 -1.90
N ILE A 110 7.70 -0.45 -2.08
CA ILE A 110 6.58 -0.64 -3.02
C ILE A 110 5.36 0.16 -2.57
N VAL A 111 4.97 0.10 -1.30
CA VAL A 111 3.83 0.89 -0.80
C VAL A 111 4.07 2.39 -0.99
N LYS A 112 5.29 2.88 -0.73
CA LYS A 112 5.63 4.29 -1.01
C LYS A 112 5.54 4.61 -2.51
N LYS A 113 6.09 3.75 -3.36
CA LYS A 113 6.08 3.92 -4.82
C LYS A 113 4.64 4.04 -5.35
N ILE A 114 3.77 3.10 -5.00
CA ILE A 114 2.39 3.12 -5.51
C ILE A 114 1.56 4.25 -4.89
N VAL A 115 1.75 4.58 -3.61
CA VAL A 115 0.91 5.62 -2.97
C VAL A 115 1.36 7.03 -3.37
N PHE A 116 2.66 7.32 -3.41
CA PHE A 116 3.17 8.67 -3.63
C PHE A 116 3.58 8.97 -5.08
N GLU A 117 3.85 7.95 -5.90
CA GLU A 117 4.36 8.13 -7.26
C GLU A 117 3.46 7.47 -8.31
N SER A 118 2.22 7.14 -8.00
CA SER A 118 1.24 6.65 -8.98
C SER A 118 -0.14 7.28 -8.75
N ASP A 119 -1.00 7.17 -9.76
CA ASP A 119 -2.39 7.66 -9.73
C ASP A 119 -3.37 6.50 -9.45
N VAL A 120 -2.87 5.38 -8.87
CA VAL A 120 -3.69 4.20 -8.56
C VAL A 120 -4.90 4.57 -7.69
N THR A 121 -6.06 4.02 -8.05
CA THR A 121 -7.32 4.23 -7.32
C THR A 121 -7.49 3.23 -6.18
N THR A 122 -7.11 1.97 -6.40
CA THR A 122 -7.19 0.91 -5.39
C THR A 122 -6.03 -0.06 -5.56
N SER A 123 -5.33 -0.36 -4.47
CA SER A 123 -4.26 -1.37 -4.45
C SER A 123 -4.59 -2.48 -3.48
N TYR A 124 -4.51 -3.73 -3.94
CA TYR A 124 -4.65 -4.93 -3.11
C TYR A 124 -3.28 -5.59 -2.98
N LEU A 125 -2.78 -5.69 -1.75
CA LEU A 125 -1.44 -6.23 -1.52
C LEU A 125 -1.49 -7.37 -0.51
N ILE A 126 -0.75 -8.44 -0.78
CA ILE A 126 -0.41 -9.45 0.22
C ILE A 126 0.95 -9.07 0.83
N VAL A 127 0.97 -8.87 2.14
CA VAL A 127 2.15 -8.42 2.90
C VAL A 127 2.30 -9.24 4.18
N GLU A 128 3.41 -9.13 4.90
CA GLU A 128 3.52 -9.71 6.25
C GLU A 128 2.46 -9.13 7.18
N HIS A 129 1.88 -9.96 8.04
CA HIS A 129 0.85 -9.52 8.99
C HIS A 129 1.38 -8.44 9.96
N GLY A 130 2.64 -8.52 10.38
CA GLY A 130 3.28 -7.48 11.20
C GLY A 130 3.44 -6.15 10.45
N PHE A 131 3.71 -6.20 9.14
CA PHE A 131 3.76 -5.02 8.30
C PHE A 131 2.37 -4.38 8.13
N ALA A 132 1.34 -5.18 7.85
CA ALA A 132 -0.04 -4.71 7.75
C ALA A 132 -0.49 -3.98 9.02
N LYS A 133 -0.25 -4.55 10.21
CA LYS A 133 -0.52 -3.90 11.49
C LYS A 133 0.27 -2.61 11.68
N ARG A 134 1.53 -2.57 11.21
CA ARG A 134 2.35 -1.36 11.28
C ARG A 134 1.76 -0.22 10.45
N LEU A 135 1.20 -0.51 9.27
CA LEU A 135 0.56 0.51 8.42
C LEU A 135 -0.65 1.18 9.08
N LEU A 136 -1.31 0.53 10.03
CA LEU A 136 -2.44 1.07 10.79
C LEU A 136 -2.03 1.79 12.08
N ASN A 137 -0.73 1.79 12.43
CA ASN A 137 -0.26 2.37 13.69
C ASN A 137 -0.03 3.89 13.54
N THR A 138 -0.90 4.69 14.14
CA THR A 138 -0.87 6.17 14.15
C THR A 138 0.33 6.77 14.88
N ASN A 139 1.15 5.98 15.56
CA ASN A 139 2.42 6.43 16.15
C ASN A 139 3.62 6.30 15.19
N LYS A 140 3.40 5.86 13.94
CA LYS A 140 4.45 5.70 12.95
C LYS A 140 4.31 6.74 11.83
N LEU A 141 5.40 7.44 11.56
CA LEU A 141 5.48 8.47 10.50
C LEU A 141 4.93 7.95 9.16
N LEU A 142 5.40 6.78 8.71
CA LEU A 142 4.97 6.20 7.43
C LEU A 142 3.45 6.00 7.39
N SER A 143 2.88 5.43 8.43
CA SER A 143 1.44 5.13 8.52
C SER A 143 0.60 6.39 8.40
N LEU A 144 0.95 7.44 9.14
CA LEU A 144 0.27 8.72 9.07
C LEU A 144 0.39 9.41 7.71
N LEU A 145 1.55 9.32 7.06
CA LEU A 145 1.74 9.86 5.70
C LEU A 145 0.91 9.09 4.67
N LEU A 146 0.78 7.77 4.81
CA LEU A 146 -0.06 6.96 3.92
C LEU A 146 -1.55 7.24 4.15
N MET A 147 -1.99 7.32 5.41
CA MET A 147 -3.39 7.62 5.77
C MET A 147 -3.88 8.98 5.26
N ALA A 148 -2.97 9.92 4.99
CA ALA A 148 -3.30 11.21 4.36
C ALA A 148 -3.63 11.09 2.87
N GLU A 149 -3.22 10.00 2.21
CA GLU A 149 -3.40 9.77 0.77
C GLU A 149 -4.42 8.66 0.49
N VAL A 150 -4.47 7.64 1.35
CA VAL A 150 -5.26 6.42 1.15
C VAL A 150 -5.95 6.00 2.44
N GLU A 151 -7.10 5.35 2.30
CA GLU A 151 -7.69 4.53 3.35
C GLU A 151 -7.04 3.15 3.34
N ILE A 152 -6.75 2.61 4.52
CA ILE A 152 -6.01 1.35 4.68
C ILE A 152 -6.86 0.39 5.49
N SER A 153 -7.13 -0.79 4.95
CA SER A 153 -7.89 -1.84 5.63
C SER A 153 -7.23 -3.20 5.45
N ILE A 154 -7.31 -4.05 6.48
CA ILE A 154 -6.94 -5.47 6.39
C ILE A 154 -8.20 -6.24 6.03
N LEU A 155 -8.22 -6.86 4.85
CA LEU A 155 -9.38 -7.59 4.34
C LEU A 155 -9.41 -9.02 4.87
N ALA A 156 -8.27 -9.70 4.86
CA ALA A 156 -8.18 -11.08 5.29
C ALA A 156 -6.79 -11.40 5.84
N LYS A 157 -6.73 -12.40 6.73
CA LYS A 157 -5.48 -13.06 7.10
C LYS A 157 -5.11 -14.05 6.00
N VAL A 158 -3.85 -14.09 5.59
CA VAL A 158 -3.32 -15.08 4.62
C VAL A 158 -2.37 -16.00 5.36
N PRO A 159 -2.79 -17.23 5.71
CA PRO A 159 -1.98 -18.17 6.45
C PRO A 159 -0.66 -18.53 5.76
N ARG A 160 0.43 -18.66 6.52
CA ARG A 160 1.76 -18.96 5.96
C ARG A 160 1.83 -20.29 5.19
N ASN A 161 0.97 -21.25 5.51
CA ASN A 161 0.87 -22.54 4.82
C ASN A 161 0.32 -22.43 3.39
N TYR A 162 -0.18 -21.26 2.98
CA TYR A 162 -0.60 -21.04 1.59
C TYR A 162 0.60 -20.89 0.66
N PHE A 163 1.77 -20.58 1.21
CA PHE A 163 2.98 -20.24 0.47
C PHE A 163 3.95 -21.42 0.37
N HIS A 164 4.69 -21.46 -0.74
CA HIS A 164 5.85 -22.30 -0.95
C HIS A 164 7.01 -21.49 -1.59
N PRO A 165 8.21 -21.46 -0.97
CA PRO A 165 8.52 -21.98 0.36
C PRO A 165 7.65 -21.33 1.47
N LYS A 166 7.49 -22.02 2.60
CA LYS A 166 6.67 -21.53 3.72
C LYS A 166 7.42 -20.42 4.49
N PRO A 167 6.87 -19.20 4.64
CA PRO A 167 7.49 -18.16 5.46
C PRO A 167 7.37 -18.45 6.95
N ASN A 168 8.12 -17.71 7.77
CA ASN A 168 8.11 -17.85 9.23
C ASN A 168 6.87 -17.24 9.89
N VAL A 169 6.24 -16.26 9.22
CA VAL A 169 5.12 -15.47 9.73
C VAL A 169 3.92 -15.56 8.80
N ASP A 170 2.72 -15.33 9.32
CA ASP A 170 1.52 -15.18 8.51
C ASP A 170 1.54 -13.85 7.73
N SER A 171 0.78 -13.83 6.64
CA SER A 171 0.52 -12.67 5.82
C SER A 171 -0.87 -12.09 6.05
N ALA A 172 -1.14 -10.95 5.43
CA ALA A 172 -2.45 -10.32 5.36
C ALA A 172 -2.69 -9.76 3.95
N LEU A 173 -3.92 -9.88 3.47
CA LEU A 173 -4.42 -9.15 2.32
C LEU A 173 -4.87 -7.77 2.83
N ILE A 174 -4.28 -6.71 2.30
CA ILE A 174 -4.64 -5.33 2.60
C ILE A 174 -5.18 -4.63 1.37
N VAL A 175 -6.03 -3.64 1.59
CA VAL A 175 -6.46 -2.68 0.56
C VAL A 175 -5.98 -1.28 0.92
N LEU A 176 -5.51 -0.57 -0.10
CA LEU A 176 -5.17 0.84 -0.07
C LEU A 176 -6.07 1.56 -1.08
N GLN A 177 -7.06 2.30 -0.61
CA GLN A 177 -8.02 3.00 -1.45
C GLN A 177 -7.72 4.50 -1.48
N ARG A 178 -7.57 5.08 -2.67
CA ARG A 178 -7.27 6.50 -2.83
C ARG A 178 -8.42 7.35 -2.30
N LYS A 179 -8.11 8.34 -1.46
CA LYS A 179 -9.09 9.32 -0.99
C LYS A 179 -9.46 10.30 -2.10
N ASN A 180 -10.72 10.70 -2.16
CA ASN A 180 -11.20 11.71 -3.11
C ASN A 180 -10.69 13.12 -2.74
N GLU A 181 -10.60 13.41 -1.44
CA GLU A 181 -10.08 14.68 -0.93
C GLU A 181 -8.57 14.60 -0.77
N VAL A 182 -7.85 15.36 -1.58
CA VAL A 182 -6.39 15.39 -1.57
C VAL A 182 -5.91 16.71 -0.98
N MET A 183 -5.09 16.63 0.07
CA MET A 183 -4.37 17.80 0.58
C MET A 183 -3.58 18.48 -0.56
N SER A 184 -3.59 19.80 -0.62
CA SER A 184 -2.74 20.53 -1.58
C SER A 184 -1.26 20.18 -1.38
N SER A 185 -0.42 20.30 -2.42
CA SER A 185 1.02 19.98 -2.30
C SER A 185 1.72 20.78 -1.17
N GLN A 186 1.28 22.01 -0.94
CA GLN A 186 1.77 22.83 0.17
C GLN A 186 1.33 22.26 1.52
N ASP A 187 0.06 21.84 1.64
CA ASP A 187 -0.46 21.28 2.88
C ASP A 187 0.13 19.90 3.17
N LYS A 188 0.41 19.07 2.16
CA LYS A 188 1.15 17.81 2.32
C LYS A 188 2.53 18.03 2.93
N THR A 189 3.26 19.05 2.48
CA THR A 189 4.59 19.39 3.02
C THR A 189 4.51 19.83 4.48
N ARG A 190 3.51 20.63 4.82
CA ARG A 190 3.23 21.06 6.20
C ARG A 190 2.83 19.89 7.09
N PHE A 191 1.91 19.06 6.61
CA PHE A 191 1.45 17.86 7.31
C PHE A 191 2.61 16.90 7.59
N LYS A 192 3.48 16.65 6.61
CA LYS A 192 4.69 15.85 6.81
C LYS A 192 5.58 16.41 7.92
N THR A 193 5.79 17.72 7.93
CA THR A 193 6.60 18.39 8.96
C THR A 193 5.95 18.27 10.34
N PHE A 194 4.64 18.51 10.42
CA PHE A 194 3.84 18.37 11.63
C PHE A 194 3.92 16.95 12.20
N VAL A 195 3.62 15.95 11.36
CA VAL A 195 3.62 14.54 11.75
C VAL A 195 5.02 14.10 12.22
N THR A 196 6.08 14.54 11.55
CA THR A 196 7.46 14.20 11.95
C THR A 196 7.75 14.65 13.38
N LYS A 197 7.44 15.91 13.71
CA LYS A 197 7.60 16.43 15.08
C LYS A 197 6.64 15.74 16.06
N TRP A 198 5.42 15.45 15.63
CA TRP A 198 4.39 14.80 16.45
C TRP A 198 4.83 13.42 16.95
N VAL A 199 5.27 12.54 16.03
CA VAL A 199 5.69 11.17 16.38
C VAL A 199 6.95 11.15 17.24
N ASN A 200 7.81 12.16 17.11
CA ASN A 200 9.01 12.36 17.93
C ASN A 200 8.70 13.00 19.29
N LYS A 201 7.42 13.29 19.59
CA LYS A 201 6.96 13.94 20.82
C LYS A 201 7.53 15.34 21.03
N GLU A 202 7.87 16.04 19.94
CA GLU A 202 8.38 17.41 19.95
C GLU A 202 7.22 18.42 20.04
N TYR A 203 6.26 18.20 20.95
CA TYR A 203 5.00 18.96 21.02
C TYR A 203 5.21 20.47 21.23
N THR A 204 6.24 20.85 21.98
CA THR A 204 6.61 22.25 22.21
C THR A 204 7.09 22.97 20.94
N ARG A 205 7.54 22.23 19.91
CA ARG A 205 7.88 22.77 18.58
C ARG A 205 6.66 22.90 17.65
N LEU A 206 5.49 22.43 18.10
CA LEU A 206 4.23 22.47 17.36
C LEU A 206 3.24 23.47 17.99
N PHE A 207 3.22 23.54 19.32
CA PHE A 207 2.24 24.30 20.07
C PHE A 207 2.86 24.90 21.34
N THR A 208 2.35 26.07 21.75
CA THR A 208 2.45 26.50 23.15
C THR A 208 1.61 25.59 24.06
N LYS A 209 1.87 25.59 25.38
CA LYS A 209 1.10 24.79 26.35
C LYS A 209 -0.42 25.02 26.24
N ASN A 210 -0.84 26.27 26.09
CA ASN A 210 -2.26 26.63 25.98
C ASN A 210 -2.87 26.16 24.66
N GLN A 211 -2.14 26.29 23.54
CA GLN A 211 -2.62 25.81 22.23
C GLN A 211 -2.72 24.29 22.20
N PHE A 212 -1.76 23.58 22.77
CA PHE A 212 -1.76 22.11 22.83
C PHE A 212 -2.99 21.60 23.58
N ASN A 213 -3.24 22.12 24.79
CA ASN A 213 -4.41 21.73 25.58
C ASN A 213 -5.73 22.03 24.87
N LYS A 214 -5.84 23.19 24.19
CA LYS A 214 -7.03 23.53 23.39
C LYS A 214 -7.21 22.59 22.20
N ALA A 215 -6.13 22.25 21.49
CA ALA A 215 -6.17 21.35 20.35
C ALA A 215 -6.60 19.93 20.76
N LEU A 216 -6.06 19.38 21.86
CA LEU A 216 -6.47 18.08 22.39
C LEU A 216 -7.93 18.06 22.82
N LYS A 217 -8.39 19.10 23.52
CA LYS A 217 -9.80 19.22 23.93
C LYS A 217 -10.73 19.29 22.72
N HIS A 218 -10.38 20.06 21.70
CA HIS A 218 -11.15 20.17 20.46
C HIS A 218 -11.22 18.82 19.71
N ALA A 219 -10.10 18.10 19.64
CA ALA A 219 -10.01 16.78 19.04
C ALA A 219 -10.61 15.65 19.91
N ARG A 220 -11.14 15.97 21.11
CA ARG A 220 -11.67 15.00 22.07
C ARG A 220 -10.66 13.90 22.46
N ILE A 221 -9.38 14.25 22.54
CA ILE A 221 -8.31 13.34 22.93
C ILE A 221 -8.18 13.33 24.45
N THR A 222 -8.39 12.17 25.07
CA THR A 222 -8.20 11.94 26.51
C THR A 222 -6.93 11.14 26.82
N ASP A 223 -6.46 10.32 25.88
CA ASP A 223 -5.22 9.54 26.00
C ASP A 223 -4.31 9.78 24.78
N LEU A 224 -3.13 10.37 25.03
CA LEU A 224 -2.14 10.64 23.99
C LEU A 224 -1.47 9.37 23.43
N LYS A 225 -1.61 8.22 24.08
CA LYS A 225 -1.06 6.95 23.60
C LYS A 225 -1.94 6.31 22.52
N HIS A 226 -3.22 6.63 22.52
CA HIS A 226 -4.24 6.01 21.67
C HIS A 226 -5.04 7.08 20.94
N ILE A 227 -4.44 7.59 19.86
CA ILE A 227 -5.03 8.62 19.01
C ILE A 227 -5.31 8.01 17.65
N ASP A 228 -6.55 8.15 17.16
CA ASP A 228 -6.90 7.75 15.81
C ASP A 228 -6.48 8.81 14.76
N PHE A 229 -6.61 8.48 13.49
CA PHE A 229 -6.18 9.38 12.42
C PHE A 229 -7.03 10.65 12.33
N GLU A 230 -8.34 10.56 12.59
CA GLU A 230 -9.27 11.70 12.53
C GLU A 230 -9.02 12.71 13.66
N GLN A 231 -8.76 12.20 14.86
CA GLN A 231 -8.29 13.01 15.98
C GLN A 231 -6.99 13.73 15.64
N LEU A 232 -6.03 13.04 15.01
CA LEU A 232 -4.79 13.68 14.57
C LEU A 232 -5.04 14.76 13.51
N LEU A 233 -5.94 14.53 12.55
CA LEU A 233 -6.34 15.54 11.55
C LEU A 233 -7.01 16.76 12.21
N SER A 234 -7.78 16.55 13.27
CA SER A 234 -8.37 17.64 14.06
C SER A 234 -7.31 18.46 14.81
N VAL A 235 -6.31 17.78 15.39
CA VAL A 235 -5.14 18.47 15.99
C VAL A 235 -4.34 19.21 14.93
N TYR A 236 -4.12 18.62 13.75
CA TYR A 236 -3.44 19.28 12.63
C TYR A 236 -4.21 20.50 12.13
N SER A 237 -5.54 20.41 12.05
CA SER A 237 -6.40 21.54 11.69
C SER A 237 -6.29 22.68 12.71
N SER A 238 -6.18 22.35 13.99
CA SER A 238 -5.91 23.34 15.06
C SER A 238 -4.53 23.96 14.91
N TYR A 239 -3.51 23.16 14.56
CA TYR A 239 -2.16 23.64 14.24
C TYR A 239 -2.18 24.65 13.09
N LYS A 240 -2.90 24.36 12.00
CA LYS A 240 -3.05 25.29 10.87
C LYS A 240 -3.66 26.61 11.33
N LEU A 241 -4.76 26.55 12.08
CA LEU A 241 -5.48 27.72 12.58
C LEU A 241 -4.60 28.63 13.44
N PHE A 242 -3.87 28.07 14.42
CA PHE A 242 -3.03 28.86 15.31
C PHE A 242 -1.83 29.52 14.64
N ASN A 243 -1.39 29.00 13.50
CA ASN A 243 -0.28 29.54 12.72
C ASN A 243 -0.76 30.41 11.54
N GLY A 244 -2.05 30.77 11.48
CA GLY A 244 -2.61 31.59 10.40
C GLY A 244 -2.55 30.92 9.02
N LEU A 245 -2.42 29.59 8.98
CA LEU A 245 -2.35 28.83 7.72
C LEU A 245 -3.78 28.61 7.22
N LYS A 246 -4.07 29.05 5.99
CA LYS A 246 -5.38 28.81 5.34
C LYS A 246 -5.71 27.30 5.30
N ARG A 247 -7.01 26.99 5.35
CA ARG A 247 -7.53 25.62 5.30
C ARG A 247 -7.07 24.90 4.04
#